data_AF-A0AA38NYF0-F1
#
_entry.id   AF-A0AA38NYF0-F1
#
_cell.length_a   1.000
_cell.length_b   1.000
_cell.length_c   1.000
_cell.angle_alpha   90.00
_cell.angle_beta   90.00
_cell.angle_gamma   90.00
#
_symmetry.space_group_name_H-M   'P 1'
#
loop_
_entity.id
_entity.type
_entity.pdbx_description
1 polymer ?
#
loop_
_entity_poly.entity_id
_entity_poly.type
_entity_poly.pdbx_seq_one_letter_code
_entity_poly.pdbx_strand_id
1 'polypeptide(L)'
;MIEQGGYSDSTAQKEKEAFRRMLVDYRCIPTNMIVEEFMLHDLQLATLSIACHAQHVSAFQRLPTSNQCLFEHKKLLYYSPKSSTVHAWVHAVINNIQAIEFVKDWLEESAEWKKNFRHALATHFYRDEYHWIELSIFPSKKKDKLRRQLYTWFCKKHDKVIVRRKQILQFYELFGPTILLDPTWLLLTKQGYPRQSKLWCDHVHARIVEYGQEDEDIGHMRYWNHHHFLLHVINALGGPSAKNYIEEFFNHNMPWVLDPLDDPKGK
;
A
#
# COMPACT_ATOMS: atom_id res chain seq x y z
N MET A 1 17.64 -11.11 -0.34
CA MET A 1 16.85 -9.90 0.01
C MET A 1 17.12 -9.44 1.43
N ILE A 2 17.36 -10.36 2.36
CA ILE A 2 17.60 -10.05 3.77
C ILE A 2 19.11 -9.97 4.10
N GLU A 3 19.95 -10.70 3.37
CA GLU A 3 21.42 -10.73 3.54
C GLU A 3 22.12 -9.34 3.51
N GLN A 4 21.46 -8.28 3.04
CA GLN A 4 21.96 -6.89 3.09
C GLN A 4 20.95 -5.88 3.67
N GLY A 5 19.97 -6.32 4.46
CA GLY A 5 18.99 -5.42 5.06
C GLY A 5 18.02 -4.80 4.06
N GLY A 6 17.69 -5.50 2.98
CA GLY A 6 16.80 -5.04 1.91
C GLY A 6 17.52 -4.81 0.58
N TYR A 7 16.80 -4.25 -0.39
CA TYR A 7 17.37 -3.91 -1.68
C TYR A 7 18.38 -2.76 -1.55
N SER A 8 19.67 -3.03 -1.66
CA SER A 8 20.76 -2.03 -1.72
C SER A 8 20.95 -1.42 -3.12
N ASP A 9 20.26 -1.97 -4.11
CA ASP A 9 20.41 -1.64 -5.53
C ASP A 9 19.63 -0.39 -6.01
N SER A 10 19.85 -0.02 -7.28
CA SER A 10 19.07 1.02 -7.97
C SER A 10 17.57 0.71 -7.94
N THR A 11 16.71 1.73 -7.92
CA THR A 11 15.24 1.52 -7.82
C THR A 11 14.71 0.59 -8.93
N ALA A 12 15.27 0.65 -10.13
CA ALA A 12 14.88 -0.23 -11.24
C ALA A 12 15.20 -1.71 -10.97
N GLN A 13 16.32 -2.01 -10.31
CA GLN A 13 16.67 -3.38 -9.91
C GLN A 13 15.75 -3.88 -8.79
N LYS A 14 15.37 -3.02 -7.84
CA LYS A 14 14.39 -3.37 -6.79
C LYS A 14 13.07 -3.80 -7.43
N GLU A 15 12.57 -3.01 -8.38
CA GLU A 15 11.32 -3.28 -9.09
C GLU A 15 11.41 -4.54 -9.97
N LYS A 16 12.58 -4.84 -10.55
CA LYS A 16 12.81 -6.06 -11.33
C LYS A 16 12.80 -7.33 -10.46
N GLU A 17 13.46 -7.29 -9.31
CA GLU A 17 13.48 -8.42 -8.39
C GLU A 17 12.12 -8.61 -7.71
N ALA A 18 11.42 -7.52 -7.36
CA ALA A 18 10.03 -7.53 -6.93
C ALA A 18 9.16 -8.32 -7.91
N PHE A 19 9.22 -7.96 -9.19
CA PHE A 19 8.49 -8.65 -10.24
C PHE A 19 8.90 -10.12 -10.37
N ARG A 20 10.20 -10.43 -10.32
CA ARG A 20 10.68 -11.83 -10.35
C ARG A 20 10.10 -12.66 -9.21
N ARG A 21 9.97 -12.10 -8.00
CA ARG A 21 9.41 -12.79 -6.83
C ARG A 21 7.91 -13.04 -6.95
N MET A 22 7.17 -12.15 -7.60
CA MET A 22 5.75 -12.38 -7.89
C MET A 22 5.55 -13.60 -8.79
N LEU A 23 6.45 -13.81 -9.75
CA LEU A 23 6.40 -14.95 -10.66
C LEU A 23 6.93 -16.25 -10.04
N VAL A 24 8.07 -16.20 -9.35
CA VAL A 24 8.81 -17.39 -8.86
C VAL A 24 8.44 -17.79 -7.42
N ASP A 25 7.62 -16.99 -6.76
CA ASP A 25 7.18 -17.16 -5.37
C ASP A 25 8.30 -17.00 -4.31
N TYR A 26 7.89 -16.87 -3.05
CA TYR A 26 8.76 -16.83 -1.89
C TYR A 26 9.01 -18.24 -1.36
N ARG A 27 10.27 -18.58 -1.07
CA ARG A 27 10.59 -19.83 -0.39
C ARG A 27 10.29 -19.68 1.10
N CYS A 28 9.54 -20.64 1.66
CA CYS A 28 9.40 -20.76 3.11
C CYS A 28 10.78 -20.99 3.74
N ILE A 29 11.11 -20.17 4.74
CA ILE A 29 12.32 -20.29 5.54
C ILE A 29 11.94 -20.38 7.02
N PRO A 30 12.69 -21.13 7.86
CA PRO A 30 12.42 -21.24 9.29
C PRO A 30 12.45 -19.89 10.01
N THR A 31 11.61 -19.72 11.05
CA THR A 31 11.50 -18.48 11.84
C THR A 31 12.85 -17.99 12.38
N ASN A 32 13.68 -18.91 12.87
CA ASN A 32 14.99 -18.56 13.43
C ASN A 32 15.92 -17.98 12.37
N MET A 33 15.87 -18.48 11.12
CA MET A 33 16.65 -17.92 10.01
C MET A 33 16.14 -16.53 9.61
N ILE A 34 14.83 -16.29 9.65
CA ILE A 34 14.27 -14.94 9.43
C ILE A 34 14.82 -13.99 10.49
N VAL A 35 14.69 -14.36 11.77
CA VAL A 35 15.12 -13.53 12.89
C VAL A 35 16.63 -13.29 12.87
N GLU A 36 17.44 -14.33 12.66
CA GLU A 36 18.90 -14.22 12.53
C GLU A 36 19.31 -13.28 11.39
N GLU A 37 18.73 -13.44 10.21
CA GLU A 37 19.00 -12.58 9.06
C GLU A 37 18.63 -11.12 9.32
N PHE A 38 17.50 -10.84 9.99
CA PHE A 38 17.11 -9.47 10.33
C PHE A 38 17.84 -8.90 11.56
N MET A 39 18.28 -9.75 12.49
CA MET A 39 19.05 -9.36 13.68
C MET A 39 20.47 -8.92 13.32
N LEU A 40 21.06 -9.49 12.28
CA LEU A 40 22.34 -9.05 11.72
C LEU A 40 22.30 -7.59 11.20
N HIS A 41 21.10 -7.04 10.92
CA HIS A 41 20.89 -5.70 10.37
C HIS A 41 20.22 -4.73 11.35
N ASP A 42 20.53 -4.85 12.65
CA ASP A 42 20.20 -3.88 13.71
C ASP A 42 18.71 -3.85 14.11
N LEU A 43 18.18 -5.02 14.52
CA LEU A 43 16.92 -5.13 15.27
C LEU A 43 17.14 -4.69 16.74
N GLN A 44 17.40 -3.40 16.98
CA GLN A 44 16.88 -2.81 18.21
C GLN A 44 15.36 -2.75 18.06
N LEU A 45 14.70 -3.84 18.46
CA LEU A 45 13.25 -4.07 18.40
C LEU A 45 12.49 -2.95 19.11
N ALA A 46 12.21 -1.85 18.40
CA ALA A 46 11.17 -0.89 18.75
C ALA A 46 9.78 -1.44 18.35
N THR A 47 9.46 -2.67 18.78
CA THR A 47 8.16 -3.33 18.59
C THR A 47 6.98 -2.43 18.95
N LEU A 48 7.18 -1.53 19.91
CA LEU A 48 6.23 -0.47 20.28
C LEU A 48 5.81 0.41 19.09
N SER A 49 6.72 0.83 18.22
CA SER A 49 6.40 1.71 17.08
C SER A 49 5.49 1.01 16.06
N ILE A 50 5.75 -0.27 15.77
CA ILE A 50 4.94 -1.04 14.82
C ILE A 50 3.58 -1.36 15.42
N ALA A 51 3.54 -1.82 16.67
CA ALA A 51 2.30 -2.12 17.36
C ALA A 51 1.40 -0.89 17.50
N CYS A 52 1.96 0.26 17.89
CA CYS A 52 1.22 1.53 17.93
C CYS A 52 0.70 1.94 16.55
N HIS A 53 1.47 1.72 15.49
CA HIS A 53 1.01 2.02 14.14
C HIS A 53 -0.13 1.11 13.70
N ALA A 54 -0.01 -0.22 13.91
CA ALA A 54 -1.07 -1.16 13.61
C ALA A 54 -2.36 -0.82 14.38
N GLN A 55 -2.24 -0.52 15.69
CA GLN A 55 -3.37 -0.10 16.52
C GLN A 55 -3.99 1.22 16.06
N HIS A 56 -3.16 2.21 15.68
CA HIS A 56 -3.63 3.49 15.17
C HIS A 56 -4.39 3.30 13.85
N VAL A 57 -3.92 2.41 12.98
CA VAL A 57 -4.61 2.07 11.73
C VAL A 57 -5.92 1.34 11.99
N SER A 58 -5.94 0.33 12.86
CA SER A 58 -7.17 -0.37 13.26
C SER A 58 -8.22 0.58 13.87
N ALA A 59 -7.79 1.66 14.54
CA ALA A 59 -8.71 2.65 15.10
C ALA A 59 -9.48 3.43 14.02
N PHE A 60 -8.95 3.54 12.79
CA PHE A 60 -9.64 4.25 11.70
C PHE A 60 -10.93 3.58 11.26
N GLN A 61 -11.02 2.26 11.38
CA GLN A 61 -12.25 1.51 11.11
C GLN A 61 -13.39 1.90 12.07
N ARG A 62 -13.08 2.55 13.20
CA ARG A 62 -14.08 3.04 14.17
C ARG A 62 -14.52 4.48 13.89
N LEU A 63 -14.01 5.11 12.84
CA LEU A 63 -14.40 6.49 12.49
C LEU A 63 -15.83 6.51 11.92
N PRO A 64 -16.64 7.52 12.27
CA PRO A 64 -18.08 7.52 11.99
C PRO A 64 -18.44 7.74 10.52
N THR A 65 -17.48 8.13 9.66
CA THR A 65 -17.73 8.32 8.23
C THR A 65 -16.60 7.72 7.39
N SER A 66 -16.95 7.10 6.26
CA SER A 66 -15.99 6.63 5.25
C SER A 66 -15.00 7.74 4.84
N ASN A 67 -15.48 8.98 4.74
CA ASN A 67 -14.67 10.15 4.39
C ASN A 67 -13.54 10.41 5.39
N GLN A 68 -13.83 10.32 6.69
CA GLN A 68 -12.82 10.54 7.72
C GLN A 68 -11.81 9.39 7.74
N CYS A 69 -12.27 8.15 7.56
CA CYS A 69 -11.40 6.99 7.44
C CYS A 69 -10.41 7.15 6.27
N LEU A 70 -10.92 7.43 5.07
CA LEU A 70 -10.11 7.64 3.87
C LEU A 70 -9.14 8.82 4.00
N PHE A 71 -9.54 9.88 4.70
CA PHE A 71 -8.70 11.05 4.94
C PHE A 71 -7.54 10.75 5.89
N GLU A 72 -7.80 10.08 7.01
CA GLU A 72 -6.75 9.70 7.97
C GLU A 72 -5.81 8.63 7.39
N HIS A 73 -6.34 7.66 6.63
CA HIS A 73 -5.53 6.73 5.82
C HIS A 73 -4.55 7.49 4.91
N LYS A 74 -5.04 8.53 4.23
CA LYS A 74 -4.18 9.34 3.35
C LYS A 74 -3.13 10.09 4.14
N LYS A 75 -3.49 10.75 5.23
CA LYS A 75 -2.54 11.52 6.05
C LYS A 75 -1.42 10.64 6.56
N LEU A 76 -1.73 9.45 7.08
CA LEU A 76 -0.73 8.53 7.60
C LEU A 76 0.27 8.07 6.52
N LEU A 77 -0.21 7.79 5.32
CA LEU A 77 0.62 7.37 4.18
C LEU A 77 1.61 8.46 3.71
N TYR A 78 1.35 9.73 4.02
CA TYR A 78 2.25 10.84 3.71
C TYR A 78 3.31 11.10 4.79
N TYR A 79 3.06 10.71 6.05
CA TYR A 79 3.87 11.08 7.21
C TYR A 79 4.46 9.87 7.96
N SER A 80 5.10 8.93 7.26
CA SER A 80 5.76 7.79 7.91
C SER A 80 7.22 8.14 8.30
N PRO A 81 7.57 8.15 9.61
CA PRO A 81 8.94 8.39 10.05
C PRO A 81 9.85 7.19 9.72
N LYS A 82 11.11 7.47 9.35
CA LYS A 82 12.13 6.45 9.04
C LYS A 82 12.90 6.09 10.31
N SER A 83 12.45 5.08 11.06
CA SER A 83 13.11 4.65 12.30
C SER A 83 14.01 3.41 12.12
N SER A 84 13.67 2.45 11.25
CA SER A 84 14.58 1.35 10.84
C SER A 84 14.13 0.72 9.51
N THR A 85 15.01 -0.06 8.86
CA THR A 85 14.68 -0.71 7.59
C THR A 85 13.61 -1.79 7.73
N VAL A 86 13.62 -2.55 8.84
CA VAL A 86 12.58 -3.54 9.17
C VAL A 86 11.25 -2.84 9.45
N HIS A 87 11.27 -1.75 10.22
CA HIS A 87 10.08 -0.93 10.45
C HIS A 87 9.52 -0.42 9.13
N ALA A 88 10.36 0.19 8.29
CA ALA A 88 9.94 0.69 6.98
C ALA A 88 9.32 -0.41 6.11
N TRP A 89 9.82 -1.64 6.21
CA TRP A 89 9.28 -2.79 5.50
C TRP A 89 7.92 -3.23 6.05
N VAL A 90 7.75 -3.40 7.36
CA VAL A 90 6.44 -3.74 7.96
C VAL A 90 5.42 -2.63 7.73
N HIS A 91 5.82 -1.37 7.85
CA HIS A 91 5.00 -0.22 7.48
C HIS A 91 4.61 -0.26 6.00
N ALA A 92 5.50 -0.67 5.09
CA ALA A 92 5.16 -0.79 3.68
C ALA A 92 4.05 -1.82 3.46
N VAL A 93 4.05 -2.94 4.17
CA VAL A 93 3.00 -3.97 4.09
C VAL A 93 1.66 -3.41 4.55
N ILE A 94 1.62 -2.74 5.72
CA ILE A 94 0.41 -2.08 6.24
C ILE A 94 -0.08 -1.02 5.25
N ASN A 95 0.84 -0.21 4.70
CA ASN A 95 0.52 0.83 3.73
C ASN A 95 -0.02 0.27 2.41
N ASN A 96 0.45 -0.90 1.97
CA ASN A 96 -0.04 -1.60 0.79
C ASN A 96 -1.48 -2.09 1.01
N ILE A 97 -1.81 -2.58 2.21
CA ILE A 97 -3.17 -2.96 2.59
C ILE A 97 -4.09 -1.75 2.58
N GLN A 98 -3.71 -0.66 3.26
CA GLN A 98 -4.50 0.58 3.25
C GLN A 98 -4.66 1.15 1.84
N ALA A 99 -3.68 0.95 0.96
CA ALA A 99 -3.76 1.35 -0.43
C ALA A 99 -4.81 0.56 -1.20
N ILE A 100 -4.94 -0.75 -0.94
CA ILE A 100 -5.98 -1.62 -1.51
C ILE A 100 -7.35 -1.19 -1.01
N GLU A 101 -7.55 -1.12 0.31
CA GLU A 101 -8.82 -0.72 0.92
C GLU A 101 -9.28 0.63 0.38
N PHE A 102 -8.39 1.62 0.39
CA PHE A 102 -8.66 2.95 -0.16
C PHE A 102 -9.12 2.90 -1.62
N VAL A 103 -8.56 2.01 -2.46
CA VAL A 103 -8.95 1.94 -3.87
C VAL A 103 -10.29 1.28 -4.07
N LYS A 104 -10.64 0.27 -3.27
CA LYS A 104 -11.96 -0.35 -3.31
C LYS A 104 -13.03 0.71 -3.02
N ASP A 105 -12.90 1.43 -1.91
CA ASP A 105 -13.79 2.55 -1.56
C ASP A 105 -13.77 3.63 -2.66
N TRP A 106 -12.59 4.02 -3.14
CA TRP A 106 -12.46 5.01 -4.20
C TRP A 106 -13.19 4.60 -5.48
N LEU A 107 -13.25 3.32 -5.84
CA LEU A 107 -13.91 2.89 -7.06
C LEU A 107 -15.43 3.05 -6.97
N GLU A 108 -16.01 2.77 -5.80
CA GLU A 108 -17.45 2.82 -5.52
C GLU A 108 -18.00 4.24 -5.40
N GLU A 109 -17.16 5.21 -5.02
CA GLU A 109 -17.61 6.58 -4.77
C GLU A 109 -17.99 7.39 -6.02
N SER A 110 -18.91 8.36 -5.86
CA SER A 110 -19.37 9.22 -6.95
C SER A 110 -18.31 10.22 -7.44
N ALA A 111 -18.47 10.73 -8.68
CA ALA A 111 -17.56 11.73 -9.24
C ALA A 111 -17.55 13.05 -8.43
N GLU A 112 -18.72 13.46 -7.93
CA GLU A 112 -18.84 14.66 -7.09
C GLU A 112 -18.15 14.46 -5.74
N TRP A 113 -18.31 13.29 -5.13
CA TRP A 113 -17.59 12.93 -3.91
C TRP A 113 -16.08 12.98 -4.13
N LYS A 114 -15.57 12.35 -5.20
CA LYS A 114 -14.14 12.31 -5.54
C LYS A 114 -13.55 13.71 -5.72
N LYS A 115 -14.31 14.62 -6.33
CA LYS A 115 -13.93 16.03 -6.51
C LYS A 115 -13.82 16.74 -5.17
N ASN A 116 -14.82 16.59 -4.30
CA ASN A 116 -14.85 17.22 -2.97
C ASN A 116 -13.75 16.67 -2.05
N PHE A 117 -13.55 15.35 -2.05
CA PHE A 117 -12.45 14.70 -1.33
C PHE A 117 -11.08 15.23 -1.77
N ARG A 118 -10.84 15.34 -3.08
CA ARG A 118 -9.61 15.93 -3.61
C ARG A 118 -9.42 17.38 -3.19
N HIS A 119 -10.51 18.16 -3.15
CA HIS A 119 -10.44 19.56 -2.72
C HIS A 119 -10.05 19.65 -1.25
N ALA A 120 -10.69 18.85 -0.38
CA ALA A 120 -10.36 18.79 1.05
C ALA A 120 -8.89 18.39 1.28
N LEU A 121 -8.40 17.36 0.59
CA LEU A 121 -7.00 16.96 0.67
C LEU A 121 -6.04 18.03 0.15
N ALA A 122 -6.35 18.68 -0.98
CA ALA A 122 -5.51 19.74 -1.52
C ALA A 122 -5.38 20.90 -0.52
N THR A 123 -6.49 21.34 0.08
CA THR A 123 -6.50 22.38 1.11
C THR A 123 -5.70 21.98 2.34
N HIS A 124 -5.75 20.71 2.73
CA HIS A 124 -4.99 20.20 3.87
C HIS A 124 -3.48 20.18 3.60
N PHE A 125 -3.06 19.62 2.46
CA PHE A 125 -1.63 19.44 2.14
C PHE A 125 -0.94 20.74 1.72
N TYR A 126 -1.66 21.69 1.13
CA TYR A 126 -1.11 22.98 0.72
C TYR A 126 -1.69 24.14 1.53
N ARG A 127 -1.93 23.90 2.82
CA ARG A 127 -2.59 24.86 3.71
C ARG A 127 -1.90 26.21 3.67
N ASP A 128 -0.56 26.21 3.71
CA ASP A 128 0.24 27.44 3.75
C ASP A 128 0.20 28.18 2.42
N GLU A 129 0.22 27.47 1.29
CA GLU A 129 0.09 28.08 -0.03
C GLU A 129 -1.31 28.65 -0.27
N TYR A 130 -2.36 27.93 0.15
CA TYR A 130 -3.72 28.46 0.10
C TYR A 130 -3.85 29.70 0.99
N HIS A 131 -3.33 29.67 2.22
CA HIS A 131 -3.35 30.80 3.14
C HIS A 131 -2.58 32.00 2.60
N TRP A 132 -1.40 31.79 2.00
CA TRP A 132 -0.63 32.84 1.34
C TRP A 132 -1.39 33.47 0.16
N ILE A 133 -2.08 32.65 -0.65
CA ILE A 133 -2.94 33.16 -1.72
C ILE A 133 -4.05 34.05 -1.13
N GLU A 134 -4.67 33.65 -0.01
CA GLU A 134 -5.68 34.47 0.66
C GLU A 134 -5.14 35.82 1.13
N LEU A 135 -3.98 35.82 1.78
CA LEU A 135 -3.38 37.03 2.35
C LEU A 135 -2.72 37.94 1.30
N SER A 136 -2.45 37.43 0.10
CA SER A 136 -1.81 38.21 -0.96
C SER A 136 -2.65 39.43 -1.40
N ILE A 137 -1.97 40.49 -1.85
CA ILE A 137 -2.60 41.70 -2.41
C ILE A 137 -3.13 41.50 -3.85
N PHE A 138 -3.15 40.26 -4.35
CA PHE A 138 -3.56 39.98 -5.72
C PHE A 138 -5.06 40.25 -5.94
N PRO A 139 -5.47 40.71 -7.14
CA PRO A 139 -6.88 40.79 -7.50
C PRO A 139 -7.56 39.43 -7.40
N SER A 140 -8.87 39.40 -7.08
CA SER A 140 -9.66 38.18 -6.90
C SER A 140 -9.47 37.16 -8.04
N LYS A 141 -9.57 37.62 -9.30
CA LYS A 141 -9.36 36.79 -10.50
C LYS A 141 -7.99 36.10 -10.53
N LYS A 142 -6.93 36.73 -10.01
CA LYS A 142 -5.58 36.15 -9.93
C LYS A 142 -5.49 35.13 -8.79
N LYS A 143 -6.11 35.40 -7.64
CA LYS A 143 -6.22 34.42 -6.53
C LYS A 143 -6.91 33.14 -7.01
N ASP A 144 -8.05 33.27 -7.70
CA ASP A 144 -8.78 32.13 -8.26
C ASP A 144 -7.97 31.35 -9.29
N LYS A 145 -7.13 32.03 -10.07
CA LYS A 145 -6.22 31.37 -11.02
C LYS A 145 -5.16 30.55 -10.27
N LEU A 146 -4.54 31.12 -9.23
CA LEU A 146 -3.51 30.44 -8.43
C LEU A 146 -4.09 29.23 -7.67
N ARG A 147 -5.26 29.37 -7.03
CA ARG A 147 -5.95 28.26 -6.36
C ARG A 147 -6.25 27.12 -7.34
N ARG A 148 -6.75 27.46 -8.54
CA ARG A 148 -7.01 26.46 -9.59
C ARG A 148 -5.75 25.78 -10.09
N GLN A 149 -4.64 26.50 -10.23
CA GLN A 149 -3.35 25.92 -10.62
C GLN A 149 -2.84 24.92 -9.58
N LEU A 150 -2.88 25.29 -8.30
CA LEU A 150 -2.48 24.44 -7.18
C LEU A 150 -3.35 23.17 -7.10
N TYR A 151 -4.67 23.33 -7.17
CA TYR A 151 -5.62 22.21 -7.21
C TYR A 151 -5.39 21.30 -8.43
N THR A 152 -5.22 21.87 -9.62
CA THR A 152 -4.95 21.10 -10.85
C THR A 152 -3.67 20.28 -10.72
N TRP A 153 -2.63 20.89 -10.15
CA TRP A 153 -1.36 20.22 -9.91
C TRP A 153 -1.49 19.09 -8.89
N PHE A 154 -2.23 19.32 -7.79
CA PHE A 154 -2.56 18.26 -6.84
C PHE A 154 -3.32 17.11 -7.51
N CYS A 155 -4.37 17.39 -8.29
CA CYS A 155 -5.16 16.37 -8.99
C CYS A 155 -4.28 15.49 -9.87
N LYS A 156 -3.39 16.09 -10.68
CA LYS A 156 -2.44 15.34 -11.52
C LYS A 156 -1.56 14.40 -10.71
N LYS A 157 -1.16 14.79 -9.50
CA LYS A 157 -0.34 13.95 -8.61
C LYS A 157 -1.17 12.87 -7.93
N HIS A 158 -2.36 13.23 -7.46
CA HIS A 158 -3.28 12.28 -6.84
C HIS A 158 -3.70 11.19 -7.83
N ASP A 159 -3.96 11.53 -9.09
CA ASP A 159 -4.26 10.56 -10.16
C ASP A 159 -3.18 9.49 -10.29
N LYS A 160 -1.90 9.87 -10.25
CA LYS A 160 -0.78 8.92 -10.28
C LYS A 160 -0.79 7.98 -9.07
N VAL A 161 -1.12 8.51 -7.89
CA VAL A 161 -1.26 7.70 -6.67
C VAL A 161 -2.40 6.68 -6.84
N ILE A 162 -3.55 7.11 -7.35
CA ILE A 162 -4.70 6.24 -7.58
C ILE A 162 -4.37 5.12 -8.56
N VAL A 163 -3.77 5.46 -9.70
CA VAL A 163 -3.35 4.46 -10.71
C VAL A 163 -2.43 3.42 -10.08
N ARG A 164 -1.45 3.85 -9.28
CA ARG A 164 -0.52 2.94 -8.62
C ARG A 164 -1.22 1.99 -7.64
N ARG A 165 -2.16 2.49 -6.85
CA ARG A 165 -2.90 1.65 -5.89
C ARG A 165 -3.85 0.68 -6.59
N LYS A 166 -4.46 1.08 -7.71
CA LYS A 166 -5.23 0.16 -8.57
C LYS A 166 -4.38 -0.98 -9.09
N GLN A 167 -3.13 -0.70 -9.48
CA GLN A 167 -2.20 -1.75 -9.85
C GLN A 167 -1.96 -2.71 -8.68
N ILE A 168 -1.68 -2.21 -7.47
CA ILE A 168 -1.46 -3.06 -6.28
C ILE A 168 -2.67 -3.99 -6.05
N LEU A 169 -3.91 -3.47 -6.16
CA LEU A 169 -5.12 -4.28 -6.06
C LEU A 169 -5.16 -5.38 -7.14
N GLN A 170 -4.91 -5.04 -8.40
CA GLN A 170 -4.85 -6.03 -9.47
C GLN A 170 -3.79 -7.11 -9.22
N PHE A 171 -2.60 -6.72 -8.75
CA PHE A 171 -1.53 -7.67 -8.40
C PHE A 171 -1.90 -8.56 -7.21
N TYR A 172 -2.62 -8.01 -6.23
CA TYR A 172 -3.14 -8.75 -5.10
C TYR A 172 -4.12 -9.83 -5.53
N GLU A 173 -5.03 -9.48 -6.44
CA GLU A 173 -6.02 -10.42 -6.98
C GLU A 173 -5.35 -11.54 -7.78
N LEU A 174 -4.33 -11.22 -8.58
CA LEU A 174 -3.64 -12.18 -9.46
C LEU A 174 -2.60 -13.07 -8.76
N PHE A 175 -1.81 -12.50 -7.84
CA PHE A 175 -0.65 -13.19 -7.24
C PHE A 175 -0.80 -13.42 -5.74
N GLY A 176 -1.86 -12.91 -5.12
CA GLY A 176 -2.17 -13.13 -3.72
C GLY A 176 -1.33 -12.31 -2.72
N PRO A 177 -1.37 -12.70 -1.43
CA PRO A 177 -0.89 -11.88 -0.32
C PRO A 177 0.58 -11.51 -0.36
N THR A 178 1.44 -12.36 -0.92
CA THR A 178 2.89 -12.15 -0.96
C THR A 178 3.30 -10.89 -1.72
N ILE A 179 2.45 -10.34 -2.58
CA ILE A 179 2.73 -9.04 -3.24
C ILE A 179 2.80 -7.89 -2.25
N LEU A 180 2.11 -7.99 -1.11
CA LEU A 180 2.09 -6.94 -0.08
C LEU A 180 3.45 -6.80 0.61
N LEU A 181 4.30 -7.83 0.53
CA LEU A 181 5.66 -7.85 1.07
C LEU A 181 6.62 -6.93 0.31
N ASP A 182 6.25 -6.47 -0.89
CA ASP A 182 7.16 -5.67 -1.68
C ASP A 182 7.06 -4.17 -1.34
N PRO A 183 8.15 -3.54 -0.87
CA PRO A 183 8.12 -2.13 -0.50
C PRO A 183 8.16 -1.19 -1.71
N THR A 184 8.38 -1.69 -2.93
CA THR A 184 8.54 -0.87 -4.14
C THR A 184 7.23 -0.28 -4.65
N TRP A 185 6.09 -0.78 -4.17
CA TRP A 185 4.77 -0.32 -4.57
C TRP A 185 4.53 1.17 -4.27
N LEU A 186 4.93 1.62 -3.09
CA LEU A 186 4.66 2.96 -2.57
C LEU A 186 5.91 3.83 -2.42
N LEU A 187 7.00 3.49 -3.12
CA LEU A 187 8.21 4.31 -3.12
C LEU A 187 7.90 5.73 -3.59
N LEU A 188 8.23 6.70 -2.75
CA LEU A 188 8.07 8.11 -3.05
C LEU A 188 9.30 8.66 -3.79
N THR A 189 9.04 9.55 -4.73
CA THR A 189 10.03 10.48 -5.29
C THR A 189 10.60 11.38 -4.20
N LYS A 190 11.74 12.06 -4.48
CA LYS A 190 12.31 13.07 -3.57
C LYS A 190 11.32 14.19 -3.19
N GLN A 191 10.29 14.39 -4.01
CA GLN A 191 9.25 15.40 -3.81
C GLN A 191 8.09 14.88 -2.96
N GLY A 192 8.11 13.62 -2.50
CA GLY A 192 7.09 13.06 -1.61
C GLY A 192 5.89 12.41 -2.31
N TYR A 193 5.97 12.12 -3.62
CA TYR A 193 4.86 11.51 -4.37
C TYR A 193 5.23 10.13 -4.91
N PRO A 194 4.30 9.18 -5.06
CA PRO A 194 4.57 7.86 -5.61
C PRO A 194 5.32 7.94 -6.94
N ARG A 195 6.40 7.16 -7.04
CA ARG A 195 7.20 7.07 -8.25
C ARG A 195 6.38 6.39 -9.35
N GLN A 196 6.33 7.01 -10.52
CA GLN A 196 5.85 6.35 -11.72
C GLN A 196 6.98 5.46 -12.24
N SER A 197 6.80 4.15 -12.15
CA SER A 197 7.75 3.20 -12.73
C SER A 197 7.28 2.78 -14.11
N LYS A 198 8.09 3.11 -15.11
CA LYS A 198 7.89 2.65 -16.48
C LYS A 198 7.93 1.11 -16.57
N LEU A 199 8.70 0.45 -15.70
CA LEU A 199 8.77 -1.02 -15.64
C LEU A 199 7.41 -1.59 -15.22
N TRP A 200 6.83 -1.08 -14.13
CA TRP A 200 5.53 -1.55 -13.65
C TRP A 200 4.38 -1.22 -14.61
N CYS A 201 4.38 -0.01 -15.19
CA CYS A 201 3.34 0.42 -16.12
C CYS A 201 3.41 -0.30 -17.48
N ASP A 202 4.60 -0.47 -18.05
CA ASP A 202 4.72 -0.90 -19.45
C ASP A 202 5.01 -2.40 -19.57
N HIS A 203 5.83 -2.98 -18.68
CA HIS A 203 6.25 -4.38 -18.82
C HIS A 203 5.36 -5.32 -18.04
N VAL A 204 5.06 -4.97 -16.79
CA VAL A 204 4.31 -5.88 -15.94
C VAL A 204 2.83 -5.90 -16.30
N HIS A 205 2.23 -4.75 -16.61
CA HIS A 205 0.86 -4.70 -17.11
C HIS A 205 0.72 -5.43 -18.46
N ALA A 206 1.67 -5.26 -19.39
CA ALA A 206 1.67 -5.99 -20.65
C ALA A 206 1.79 -7.51 -20.44
N ARG A 207 2.68 -7.96 -19.54
CA ARG A 207 2.80 -9.39 -19.22
C ARG A 207 1.59 -9.95 -18.46
N ILE A 208 0.96 -9.17 -17.58
CA ILE A 208 -0.31 -9.58 -16.95
C ILE A 208 -1.42 -9.72 -17.99
N VAL A 209 -1.55 -8.78 -18.92
CA VAL A 209 -2.56 -8.87 -19.98
C VAL A 209 -2.26 -10.02 -20.94
N GLU A 210 -0.99 -10.33 -21.16
CA GLU A 210 -0.54 -11.45 -22.02
C GLU A 210 -0.70 -12.82 -21.35
N TYR A 211 -0.45 -12.95 -20.05
CA TYR A 211 -0.51 -14.22 -19.30
C TYR A 211 -1.81 -14.43 -18.51
N GLY A 212 -2.52 -13.36 -18.16
CA GLY A 212 -3.80 -13.40 -17.44
C GLY A 212 -5.02 -13.48 -18.34
N GLN A 213 -4.83 -13.83 -19.62
CA GLN A 213 -5.92 -14.27 -20.52
C GLN A 213 -6.16 -15.78 -20.46
N GLU A 214 -5.33 -16.53 -19.73
CA GLU A 214 -5.66 -17.87 -19.29
C GLU A 214 -6.33 -17.71 -17.92
N ASP A 215 -7.63 -18.01 -17.83
CA ASP A 215 -8.52 -17.91 -16.66
C ASP A 215 -8.07 -18.81 -15.48
N GLU A 216 -6.85 -18.64 -14.99
CA GLU A 216 -6.39 -19.28 -13.76
C GLU A 216 -6.31 -18.22 -12.67
N ASP A 217 -7.43 -18.06 -11.95
CA ASP A 217 -7.41 -17.50 -10.60
C ASP A 217 -6.26 -18.12 -9.80
N ILE A 218 -5.69 -17.35 -8.87
CA ILE A 218 -4.69 -17.92 -7.97
C ILE A 218 -5.29 -19.13 -7.25
N GLY A 219 -4.77 -20.32 -7.58
CA GLY A 219 -5.30 -21.57 -7.00
C GLY A 219 -5.37 -21.48 -5.48
N HIS A 220 -6.49 -21.91 -4.90
CA HIS A 220 -6.81 -21.78 -3.47
C HIS A 220 -5.63 -22.16 -2.54
N MET A 221 -4.96 -23.28 -2.83
CA MET A 221 -3.78 -23.73 -2.09
C MET A 221 -2.61 -22.75 -2.13
N ARG A 222 -2.36 -22.14 -3.28
CA ARG A 222 -1.29 -21.15 -3.45
C ARG A 222 -1.58 -19.89 -2.64
N TYR A 223 -2.82 -19.39 -2.68
CA TYR A 223 -3.18 -18.24 -1.86
C TYR A 223 -3.01 -18.54 -0.37
N TRP A 224 -3.50 -19.68 0.13
CA TRP A 224 -3.37 -20.03 1.55
C TRP A 224 -1.90 -20.15 1.98
N ASN A 225 -1.05 -20.72 1.13
CA ASN A 225 0.39 -20.76 1.39
C ASN A 225 0.98 -19.35 1.47
N HIS A 226 0.64 -18.46 0.54
CA HIS A 226 1.07 -17.06 0.54
C HIS A 226 0.54 -16.29 1.78
N HIS A 227 -0.70 -16.55 2.17
CA HIS A 227 -1.37 -15.99 3.35
C HIS A 227 -0.60 -16.40 4.63
N HIS A 228 -0.40 -17.70 4.85
CA HIS A 228 0.32 -18.20 6.02
C HIS A 228 1.77 -17.71 6.06
N PHE A 229 2.45 -17.70 4.91
CA PHE A 229 3.81 -17.18 4.81
C PHE A 229 3.88 -15.71 5.21
N LEU A 230 3.00 -14.87 4.67
CA LEU A 230 3.00 -13.45 5.01
C LEU A 230 2.74 -13.22 6.50
N LEU A 231 1.71 -13.85 7.06
CA LEU A 231 1.40 -13.71 8.49
C LEU A 231 2.55 -14.20 9.38
N HIS A 232 3.24 -15.26 8.97
CA HIS A 232 4.40 -15.76 9.68
C HIS A 232 5.53 -14.73 9.70
N VAL A 233 5.88 -14.16 8.54
CA VAL A 233 6.93 -13.14 8.43
C VAL A 233 6.55 -11.88 9.22
N ILE A 234 5.29 -11.43 9.13
CA ILE A 234 4.84 -10.24 9.86
C ILE A 234 4.81 -10.48 11.36
N ASN A 235 4.38 -11.65 11.82
CA ASN A 235 4.41 -11.96 13.24
C ASN A 235 5.85 -11.96 13.78
N ALA A 236 6.81 -12.46 13.00
CA ALA A 236 8.22 -12.46 13.37
C ALA A 236 8.82 -11.04 13.44
N LEU A 237 8.45 -10.14 12.51
CA LEU A 237 9.09 -8.82 12.38
C LEU A 237 8.32 -7.67 13.04
N GLY A 238 6.99 -7.68 12.93
CA GLY A 238 6.08 -6.65 13.43
C GLY A 238 5.32 -7.04 14.70
N GLY A 239 5.42 -8.30 15.13
CA GLY A 239 4.76 -8.83 16.31
C GLY A 239 3.26 -9.10 16.13
N PRO A 240 2.59 -9.54 17.21
CA PRO A 240 1.20 -9.99 17.15
C PRO A 240 0.20 -8.92 16.72
N SER A 241 0.39 -7.66 17.10
CA SER A 241 -0.52 -6.58 16.71
C SER A 241 -0.54 -6.33 15.20
N ALA A 242 0.63 -6.34 14.55
CA ALA A 242 0.72 -6.22 13.10
C ALA A 242 0.12 -7.45 12.41
N LYS A 243 0.43 -8.65 12.91
CA LYS A 243 -0.15 -9.90 12.40
C LYS A 243 -1.68 -9.86 12.43
N ASN A 244 -2.27 -9.51 13.58
CA ASN A 244 -3.72 -9.52 13.77
C ASN A 244 -4.43 -8.53 12.84
N TYR A 245 -3.88 -7.32 12.65
CA TYR A 245 -4.44 -6.34 11.71
C TYR A 245 -4.47 -6.89 10.27
N ILE A 246 -3.38 -7.54 9.84
CA ILE A 246 -3.31 -8.10 8.48
C ILE A 246 -4.19 -9.33 8.32
N GLU A 247 -4.26 -10.19 9.33
CA GLU A 247 -5.14 -11.36 9.36
C GLU A 247 -6.61 -10.93 9.27
N GLU A 248 -6.99 -9.85 9.96
CA GLU A 248 -8.31 -9.25 9.85
C GLU A 248 -8.58 -8.75 8.42
N PHE A 249 -7.65 -8.03 7.79
CA PHE A 249 -7.78 -7.63 6.39
C PHE A 249 -8.02 -8.82 5.47
N PHE A 250 -7.25 -9.91 5.61
CA PHE A 250 -7.41 -11.10 4.78
C PHE A 250 -8.76 -11.76 4.99
N ASN A 251 -9.22 -11.90 6.22
CA ASN A 251 -10.51 -12.51 6.54
C ASN A 251 -11.68 -11.74 5.89
N HIS A 252 -11.59 -10.42 5.80
CA HIS A 252 -12.61 -9.59 5.14
C HIS A 252 -12.51 -9.56 3.61
N ASN A 253 -11.34 -9.85 3.04
CA ASN A 253 -11.05 -9.65 1.62
C ASN A 253 -10.77 -10.97 0.87
N MET A 254 -11.11 -12.13 1.44
CA MET A 254 -10.93 -13.42 0.76
C MET A 254 -11.82 -13.53 -0.48
N PRO A 255 -11.25 -13.69 -1.69
CA PRO A 255 -12.02 -13.81 -2.93
C PRO A 255 -13.02 -14.98 -2.96
N TRP A 256 -12.68 -16.14 -2.38
CA TRP A 256 -13.50 -17.37 -2.45
C TRP A 256 -14.38 -17.64 -1.21
N VAL A 257 -14.30 -16.85 -0.14
CA VAL A 257 -15.25 -16.99 0.99
C VAL A 257 -16.67 -16.54 0.59
N LEU A 258 -16.80 -15.91 -0.59
CA LEU A 258 -18.09 -15.53 -1.18
C LEU A 258 -18.68 -16.56 -2.15
N ASP A 259 -17.99 -17.67 -2.42
CA ASP A 259 -18.57 -18.77 -3.22
C ASP A 259 -18.85 -19.98 -2.32
N PRO A 260 -20.07 -20.15 -1.79
CA PRO A 260 -20.42 -21.25 -0.88
C PRO A 260 -20.46 -22.63 -1.54
N LEU A 261 -19.94 -22.78 -2.76
CA LEU A 261 -20.02 -24.01 -3.56
C LEU A 261 -18.77 -24.89 -3.49
N ASP A 262 -17.64 -24.39 -2.99
CA ASP A 262 -16.41 -25.16 -2.83
C ASP A 262 -16.02 -25.29 -1.34
N ASP A 263 -16.93 -25.85 -0.53
CA ASP A 263 -16.49 -26.47 0.73
C ASP A 263 -15.86 -27.84 0.41
N PRO A 264 -14.53 -28.01 0.49
CA PRO A 264 -13.91 -29.32 0.32
C PRO A 264 -14.22 -30.26 1.50
N LYS A 265 -14.96 -29.78 2.52
CA LYS A 265 -15.55 -30.56 3.60
C LYS A 265 -17.05 -30.78 3.42
N GLY A 266 -17.50 -30.99 2.18
CA GLY A 266 -18.70 -31.80 1.90
C GLY A 266 -18.55 -33.21 2.49
N LYS A 267 -18.76 -33.31 3.80
CA LYS A 267 -19.03 -34.51 4.60
C LYS A 267 -20.15 -34.19 5.58
#